data_AF-A0A2W6B6Y7-F1
#
_entry.id   AF-A0A2W6B6Y7-F1
#
_cell.length_a   1.000
_cell.length_b   1.000
_cell.length_c   1.000
_cell.angle_alpha   90.00
_cell.angle_beta   90.00
_cell.angle_gamma   90.00
#
_symmetry.space_group_name_H-M   'P 1'
#
loop_
_entity.id
_entity.type
_entity.pdbx_description
1 polymer ?
#
loop_
_entity_poly.entity_id
_entity_poly.type
_entity_poly.pdbx_seq_one_letter_code
_entity_poly.pdbx_strand_id
1 'polypeptide(L)'
;MSNTLSADRVASAAEVFARRDELRRLAARHGFTQARIADDGTLIVHVDEPGYRPIIRFSIDAATLLGAHVQTITDDVPAAVGAASQAL
;
A
#
# COMPACT_ATOMS: atom_id res chain seq x y z
N MET A 1 -12.26 23.33 7.21
CA MET A 1 -10.84 23.13 7.57
C MET A 1 -10.20 22.36 6.43
N SER A 2 -9.57 23.07 5.50
CA SER A 2 -8.93 22.48 4.33
C SER A 2 -7.55 21.97 4.77
N ASN A 3 -7.50 20.73 5.25
CA ASN A 3 -6.24 20.07 5.56
C ASN A 3 -5.61 19.65 4.22
N THR A 4 -5.06 20.63 3.50
CA THR A 4 -4.27 20.41 2.30
C THR A 4 -3.04 19.66 2.76
N LEU A 5 -3.11 18.32 2.78
CA LEU A 5 -1.94 17.49 2.51
C LEU A 5 -1.16 18.23 1.43
N SER A 6 0.08 18.66 1.70
CA SER A 6 0.92 19.21 0.65
C SER A 6 0.92 18.18 -0.46
N ALA A 7 0.13 18.41 -1.51
CA ALA A 7 -0.26 17.38 -2.47
C ALA A 7 0.92 16.88 -3.31
N ASP A 8 2.10 17.44 -3.07
CA ASP A 8 3.37 17.15 -3.71
C ASP A 8 4.40 16.53 -2.75
N ARG A 9 4.14 16.56 -1.43
CA ARG A 9 5.10 16.05 -0.44
C ARG A 9 5.01 14.53 -0.39
N VAL A 10 6.13 13.88 -0.66
CA VAL A 10 6.33 12.45 -0.44
C VAL A 10 7.02 12.22 0.91
N ALA A 11 6.52 11.27 1.69
CA ALA A 11 7.11 10.87 2.96
C ALA A 11 8.47 10.20 2.72
N SER A 12 9.47 10.58 3.51
CA SER A 12 10.76 9.91 3.50
C SER A 12 10.69 8.53 4.15
N ALA A 13 11.66 7.64 3.83
CA ALA A 13 11.78 6.33 4.47
C ALA A 13 11.77 6.42 6.00
N ALA A 14 12.50 7.38 6.56
CA ALA A 14 12.56 7.59 8.02
C ALA A 14 11.19 7.90 8.63
N GLU A 15 10.37 8.72 7.96
CA GLU A 15 9.01 9.04 8.43
C GLU A 15 8.08 7.84 8.36
N VAL A 16 8.18 7.07 7.28
CA VAL A 16 7.42 5.83 7.13
C VAL A 16 7.80 4.82 8.21
N PHE A 17 9.10 4.64 8.47
CA PHE A 17 9.58 3.74 9.53
C PHE A 17 9.18 4.20 10.93
N ALA A 18 9.18 5.51 11.18
CA ALA A 18 8.73 6.07 12.46
C ALA A 18 7.26 5.76 12.76
N ARG A 19 6.43 5.51 11.74
CA ARG A 19 5.00 5.18 11.86
C ARG A 19 4.67 3.74 11.45
N ARG A 20 5.68 2.85 11.39
CA ARG A 20 5.56 1.46 10.91
C ARG A 20 4.39 0.70 11.52
N ASP A 21 4.24 0.74 12.85
CA ASP A 21 3.20 -0.01 13.54
C ASP A 21 1.80 0.55 13.30
N GLU A 22 1.68 1.88 13.15
CA GLU A 22 0.41 2.52 12.79
C GLU A 22 0.01 2.18 11.36
N LEU A 23 0.96 2.20 10.42
CA LEU A 23 0.74 1.81 9.02
C LEU A 23 0.34 0.33 8.90
N ARG A 24 0.97 -0.56 9.67
CA ARG A 24 0.59 -1.98 9.72
C ARG A 24 -0.82 -2.19 10.27
N ARG A 25 -1.16 -1.50 11.36
CA ARG A 25 -2.52 -1.54 11.91
C ARG A 25 -3.55 -0.99 10.93
N LEU A 26 -3.21 0.07 10.20
CA LEU A 26 -4.06 0.64 9.16
C LEU A 26 -4.25 -0.36 8.01
N ALA A 27 -3.18 -0.98 7.53
CA ALA A 27 -3.23 -1.98 6.48
C ALA A 27 -4.14 -3.17 6.88
N ALA A 28 -4.02 -3.67 8.10
CA ALA A 28 -4.87 -4.73 8.62
C ALA A 28 -6.37 -4.35 8.66
N ARG A 29 -6.72 -3.08 8.94
CA ARG A 29 -8.11 -2.59 8.89
C ARG A 29 -8.70 -2.60 7.49
N HIS A 30 -7.84 -2.44 6.48
CA HIS A 30 -8.20 -2.55 5.07
C HIS A 30 -8.15 -3.99 4.53
N GLY A 31 -7.84 -4.98 5.38
CA GLY A 31 -7.75 -6.39 5.01
C GLY A 31 -6.37 -6.84 4.55
N PHE A 32 -5.38 -5.94 4.49
CA PHE A 32 -4.02 -6.24 4.04
C PHE A 32 -3.18 -6.80 5.20
N THR A 33 -3.36 -8.09 5.48
CA THR A 33 -2.72 -8.76 6.63
C THR A 33 -1.21 -8.99 6.46
N GLN A 34 -0.70 -8.98 5.22
CA GLN A 34 0.70 -9.23 4.89
C GLN A 34 1.49 -7.96 4.54
N ALA A 35 1.01 -6.78 4.96
CA ALA A 35 1.66 -5.51 4.65
C ALA A 35 3.10 -5.43 5.20
N ARG A 36 4.05 -5.06 4.34
CA ARG A 36 5.45 -4.82 4.69
C ARG A 36 5.94 -3.48 4.16
N ILE A 37 7.02 -2.99 4.76
CA ILE A 37 7.68 -1.74 4.37
C ILE A 37 9.06 -2.14 3.86
N ALA A 38 9.39 -1.75 2.63
CA ALA A 38 10.72 -1.92 2.05
C ALA A 38 11.72 -0.90 2.59
N ASP A 39 13.01 -1.12 2.38
CA ASP A 39 14.10 -0.29 2.94
C ASP A 39 14.05 1.18 2.50
N ASP A 40 13.43 1.45 1.35
CA ASP A 40 13.20 2.79 0.79
C ASP A 40 11.95 3.50 1.36
N GLY A 41 11.18 2.84 2.23
CA GLY A 41 9.91 3.35 2.76
C GLY A 41 8.68 3.02 1.90
N THR A 42 8.82 2.21 0.85
CA THR A 42 7.67 1.78 0.05
C THR A 42 6.80 0.80 0.84
N LEU A 43 5.48 1.05 0.89
CA LEU A 43 4.49 0.12 1.41
C LEU A 43 4.16 -0.94 0.36
N ILE A 44 4.31 -2.21 0.73
CA ILE A 44 3.97 -3.36 -0.10
C ILE A 44 2.79 -4.07 0.55
N VAL A 45 1.68 -4.21 -0.17
CA VAL A 45 0.45 -4.87 0.30
C VAL A 45 -0.01 -5.98 -0.63
N HIS A 46 -0.44 -7.10 -0.05
CA HIS A 46 -1.04 -8.20 -0.79
C HIS A 46 -2.53 -7.96 -0.97
N VAL A 47 -3.05 -8.26 -2.16
CA VAL A 47 -4.46 -8.06 -2.49
C VAL A 47 -4.99 -9.35 -3.12
N ASP A 48 -5.79 -10.09 -2.37
CA ASP A 48 -6.42 -11.33 -2.85
C ASP A 48 -7.55 -11.08 -3.86
N GLU A 49 -8.22 -9.92 -3.76
CA GLU A 49 -9.36 -9.56 -4.61
C GLU A 49 -8.96 -8.60 -5.74
N PRO A 50 -9.31 -8.90 -7.01
CA PRO A 50 -9.01 -8.01 -8.11
C PRO A 50 -9.75 -6.67 -7.95
N GLY A 51 -8.98 -5.58 -7.91
CA GLY A 51 -9.53 -4.23 -7.94
C GLY A 51 -8.68 -3.17 -7.23
N TYR A 52 -8.61 -1.98 -7.81
CA TYR A 52 -7.79 -0.88 -7.27
C TYR A 52 -8.45 -0.10 -6.11
N ARG A 53 -9.76 -0.29 -5.89
CA ARG A 53 -10.51 0.47 -4.87
C ARG A 53 -9.96 0.34 -3.44
N PRO A 54 -9.69 -0.86 -2.90
CA PRO A 54 -9.15 -0.98 -1.54
C PRO A 54 -7.75 -0.36 -1.43
N ILE A 55 -6.92 -0.50 -2.47
CA ILE A 55 -5.57 0.09 -2.52
C ILE A 55 -5.64 1.61 -2.48
N ILE A 56 -6.50 2.22 -3.31
CA ILE A 56 -6.66 3.68 -3.36
C ILE A 56 -7.10 4.22 -1.99
N ARG A 57 -8.07 3.57 -1.34
CA ARG A 57 -8.54 3.98 0.00
C ARG A 57 -7.44 3.90 1.05
N PHE A 58 -6.71 2.80 1.06
CA PHE A 58 -5.57 2.64 1.96
C PHE A 58 -4.48 3.71 1.72
N SER A 59 -4.12 3.98 0.47
CA SER A 59 -3.12 5.01 0.14
C SER A 59 -3.54 6.41 0.60
N ILE A 60 -4.84 6.74 0.52
CA ILE A 60 -5.38 8.02 1.03
C ILE A 60 -5.30 8.09 2.55
N ASP A 61 -5.68 7.03 3.24
CA ASP A 61 -5.64 6.99 4.71
C ASP A 61 -4.19 7.01 5.22
N ALA A 62 -3.29 6.29 4.55
CA ALA A 62 -1.87 6.29 4.88
C ALA A 62 -1.23 7.66 4.66
N ALA A 63 -1.62 8.35 3.57
CA ALA A 63 -1.19 9.71 3.34
C ALA A 63 -1.70 10.67 4.43
N THR A 64 -2.96 10.51 4.84
CA THR A 64 -3.56 11.29 5.93
C THR A 64 -2.84 11.04 7.27
N LEU A 65 -2.48 9.78 7.56
CA LEU A 65 -1.73 9.40 8.76
C LEU A 65 -0.33 10.04 8.81
N LEU A 66 0.37 10.07 7.67
CA LEU A 66 1.72 10.61 7.55
C LEU A 66 1.77 12.13 7.33
N GLY A 67 0.66 12.73 6.92
CA GLY A 67 0.65 14.12 6.43
C GLY A 67 1.43 14.31 5.12
N ALA A 68 1.70 13.23 4.38
CA ALA A 68 2.43 13.21 3.11
C ALA A 68 2.08 11.96 2.30
N HIS A 69 2.22 12.01 0.99
CA HIS A 69 2.05 10.85 0.12
C HIS A 69 3.07 9.75 0.46
N VAL A 70 2.63 8.50 0.46
CA VAL A 70 3.50 7.34 0.63
C VAL A 70 3.35 6.42 -0.57
N GLN A 71 4.49 5.96 -1.10
CA GLN A 71 4.51 5.03 -2.20
C GLN A 71 3.93 3.70 -1.74
N THR A 72 2.89 3.23 -2.43
CA THR A 72 2.23 1.96 -2.15
C THR A 72 2.21 1.13 -3.42
N ILE A 73 2.70 -0.10 -3.34
CA ILE A 73 2.69 -1.08 -4.42
C ILE A 73 1.99 -2.35 -3.94
N THR A 74 1.40 -3.09 -4.88
CA THR A 74 0.90 -4.43 -4.62
C THR A 74 1.92 -5.47 -5.00
N ASP A 75 2.07 -6.53 -4.21
CA ASP A 75 2.87 -7.70 -4.60
C ASP A 75 2.12 -8.67 -5.53
N ASP A 76 1.12 -8.17 -6.26
CA ASP A 76 0.41 -8.92 -7.29
C ASP A 76 1.42 -9.45 -8.32
N VAL A 77 1.79 -10.71 -8.16
CA VAL A 77 2.49 -11.46 -9.19
C VAL A 77 1.40 -11.79 -10.20
N PRO A 78 1.49 -11.37 -11.47
CA PRO A 78 0.44 -11.66 -12.43
C PRO A 78 0.16 -13.16 -12.40
N ALA A 79 -1.11 -13.52 -12.21
CA ALA A 79 -1.60 -14.89 -12.27
C ALA A 79 -1.43 -15.49 -13.68
N ALA A 80 -0.18 -15.65 -14.11
CA ALA A 80 0.22 -16.32 -15.35
C ALA A 80 0.52 -17.81 -15.09
N VAL A 81 -0.15 -18.41 -14.11
CA VAL A 81 -0.16 -19.86 -13.84
C VAL A 81 -1.58 -20.38 -14.01
N GLY A 82 -2.05 -20.46 -15.25
CA GLY A 82 -3.38 -21.00 -15.54
C GLY A 82 -3.76 -21.17 -17.01
N ALA A 83 -3.01 -20.63 -17.97
CA ALA A 83 -3.40 -20.63 -19.39
C ALA A 83 -2.42 -21.33 -20.34
N ALA A 84 -1.63 -22.30 -19.87
CA ALA A 84 -0.77 -23.10 -20.75
C ALA A 84 -0.68 -24.60 -20.37
N SER A 85 -1.72 -25.14 -19.75
CA SER A 85 -1.89 -26.60 -19.59
C SER A 85 -3.20 -27.06 -20.21
N GLN A 86 -3.45 -26.65 -21.45
CA GLN A 86 -4.35 -27.34 -22.39
C GLN A 86 -3.79 -27.21 -23.81
N ALA A 87 -2.80 -28.05 -24.09
CA ALA A 87 -2.51 -28.52 -25.44
C ALA A 87 -2.15 -29.99 -25.29
N LEU A 88 -3.20 -30.81 -25.18
CA LEU A 88 -3.18 -32.22 -25.55
C LEU A 88 -3.42 -32.31 -27.05
#